data_AF-I0X8N8-F1
#
_entry.id   AF-I0X8N8-F1
#
_cell.length_a   1.000
_cell.length_b   1.000
_cell.length_c   1.000
_cell.angle_alpha   90.00
_cell.angle_beta   90.00
_cell.angle_gamma   90.00
#
_symmetry.space_group_name_H-M   'P 1'
#
loop_
_entity.id
_entity.type
_entity.pdbx_description
1 polymer ?
#
loop_
_entity_poly.entity_id
_entity_poly.type
_entity_poly.pdbx_seq_one_letter_code
_entity_poly.pdbx_strand_id
1 'polypeptide(L)' 'MAELRFYALNAEKKGLVIINAGEGVKFKANTSLPDGVYTDRAHDLQFKVKKGIITGKLNSQQIYVVY' A
#
# COMPACT_ATOMS: atom_id res chain seq x y z
N MET A 1 -15.27 0.76 -10.59
CA MET A 1 -14.12 1.69 -10.68
C MET A 1 -13.27 1.60 -9.43
N ALA A 2 -11.94 1.81 -9.53
CA ALA A 2 -11.05 1.81 -8.36
C ALA A 2 -11.12 3.15 -7.60
N GLU A 3 -11.11 3.09 -6.26
CA GLU A 3 -11.08 4.28 -5.40
C GLU A 3 -10.00 4.10 -4.34
N LEU A 4 -8.84 4.73 -4.54
CA LEU A 4 -7.65 4.53 -3.72
C LEU A 4 -7.28 5.77 -2.90
N ARG A 5 -6.94 5.58 -1.63
CA ARG A 5 -6.37 6.61 -0.76
C ARG A 5 -5.12 6.08 -0.05
N PHE A 6 -4.15 6.96 0.14
CA PHE A 6 -2.84 6.64 0.71
C PHE A 6 -2.53 7.59 1.86
N TYR A 7 -2.15 7.04 3.01
CA TYR A 7 -1.80 7.82 4.21
C TYR A 7 -0.47 7.35 4.78
N ALA A 8 0.48 8.26 4.96
CA ALA A 8 1.72 7.92 5.65
C ALA A 8 1.45 7.68 7.14
N LEU A 9 2.04 6.62 7.69
CA LEU A 9 2.09 6.40 9.12
C LEU A 9 3.23 7.23 9.69
N ASN A 10 2.88 8.14 10.61
CA ASN A 10 3.76 9.06 11.34
C ASN A 10 4.54 10.08 10.49
N ALA A 11 5.18 11.04 11.17
CA ALA A 11 5.95 12.12 10.54
C ALA A 11 7.22 11.62 9.83
N GLU A 12 7.78 10.50 10.29
CA GLU A 12 8.95 9.86 9.71
C GLU A 12 8.61 8.93 8.53
N LYS A 13 7.31 8.81 8.20
CA LYS A 13 6.77 7.99 7.10
C LYS A 13 7.28 6.55 7.14
N LYS A 14 7.33 5.97 8.33
CA LYS A 14 7.78 4.58 8.56
C LYS A 14 6.76 3.53 8.14
N GLY A 15 5.60 3.95 7.64
CA GLY A 15 4.59 3.05 7.12
C GLY A 15 3.59 3.75 6.21
N LEU A 16 2.67 2.99 5.64
CA LEU A 16 1.67 3.41 4.68
C LEU A 16 0.37 2.66 4.93
N VAL A 17 -0.73 3.39 5.04
CA VAL A 17 -2.09 2.83 4.98
C VAL A 17 -2.64 3.04 3.57
N ILE A 18 -3.18 1.98 2.99
CA ILE A 18 -3.81 2.00 1.68
C ILE A 18 -5.27 1.60 1.88
N ILE A 19 -6.19 2.43 1.39
CA ILE A 19 -7.63 2.15 1.41
C ILE A 19 -8.09 1.98 -0.03
N ASN A 20 -8.70 0.84 -0.35
CA ASN A 20 -9.42 0.64 -1.59
C ASN A 20 -10.93 0.52 -1.32
N ALA A 21 -11.68 1.60 -1.57
CA ALA A 21 -13.14 1.60 -1.43
C ALA A 21 -13.86 1.12 -2.71
N GLY A 22 -13.12 0.96 -3.81
CA GLY A 22 -13.65 0.54 -5.10
C GLY A 22 -13.38 -0.95 -5.40
N GLU A 23 -13.41 -1.28 -6.68
CA GLU A 23 -13.11 -2.64 -7.19
C GLU A 23 -11.64 -3.04 -7.00
N GLY A 24 -11.36 -4.34 -7.10
CA GLY A 24 -10.00 -4.86 -7.03
C GLY A 24 -9.12 -4.33 -8.18
N VAL A 25 -7.89 -3.91 -7.86
CA VAL A 25 -7.03 -3.18 -8.79
C VAL A 25 -5.55 -3.47 -8.55
N LYS A 26 -4.74 -3.43 -9.62
CA LYS A 26 -3.27 -3.34 -9.50
C LYS A 26 -2.89 -1.86 -9.41
N PHE A 27 -2.06 -1.50 -8.44
CA PHE A 27 -1.66 -0.11 -8.26
C PHE A 27 -0.14 0.08 -8.30
N LYS A 28 0.26 1.33 -8.54
CA LYS A 28 1.62 1.83 -8.45
C LYS A 28 1.55 3.24 -7.86
N ALA A 29 2.30 3.50 -6.79
CA ALA A 29 2.30 4.80 -6.12
C ALA A 29 3.70 5.18 -5.63
N ASN A 30 3.96 6.48 -5.48
CA ASN A 30 5.18 6.97 -4.84
C ASN A 30 5.13 6.68 -3.34
N THR A 31 6.27 6.32 -2.77
CA THR A 31 6.44 6.08 -1.33
C THR A 31 7.83 6.52 -0.87
N SER A 32 7.96 6.83 0.40
CA SER A 32 9.24 7.04 1.07
C SER A 32 9.75 5.78 1.79
N LEU A 33 9.00 4.67 1.73
CA LEU A 33 9.46 3.42 2.28
C LEU A 33 10.76 2.95 1.58
N PRO A 34 11.72 2.38 2.32
CA PRO A 34 12.88 1.73 1.73
C PRO A 34 12.50 0.62 0.73
N ASP A 35 13.44 0.31 -0.16
CA ASP A 35 13.28 -0.81 -1.09
C ASP A 35 13.16 -2.13 -0.31
N GLY A 36 12.19 -2.96 -0.69
CA GLY A 36 11.89 -4.18 0.07
C GLY A 36 10.58 -4.84 -0.35
N VAL A 37 10.26 -5.94 0.33
CA VAL A 37 8.96 -6.59 0.27
C VAL A 37 8.31 -6.44 1.62
N TYR A 38 7.08 -5.93 1.62
CA TYR A 38 6.30 -5.68 2.81
C TYR A 38 5.06 -6.55 2.80
N THR A 39 4.82 -7.25 3.89
CA THR A 39 3.57 -7.97 4.11
C THR A 39 2.64 -7.06 4.89
N ASP A 40 1.44 -6.78 4.37
CA ASP A 40 0.49 -5.99 5.13
C ASP A 40 -0.04 -6.76 6.34
N ARG A 41 -0.35 -6.02 7.41
CA ARG A 41 -0.74 -6.65 8.68
C ARG A 41 -2.21 -7.08 8.74
N ALA A 42 -3.05 -6.62 7.83
CA ALA A 42 -4.49 -6.88 7.86
C ALA A 42 -4.87 -8.18 7.13
N HIS A 43 -4.15 -8.50 6.05
CA HIS A 43 -4.52 -9.54 5.08
C HIS A 43 -3.34 -10.42 4.63
N ASP A 44 -2.14 -10.20 5.17
CA ASP A 44 -0.92 -10.92 4.82
C ASP A 44 -0.57 -10.88 3.31
N LEU A 45 -1.01 -9.85 2.59
CA LEU A 45 -0.64 -9.63 1.18
C LEU A 45 0.70 -8.92 1.07
N GLN A 46 1.45 -9.28 0.03
CA GLN A 46 2.76 -8.70 -0.23
C GLN A 46 2.72 -7.52 -1.18
N PHE A 47 3.44 -6.47 -0.81
CA PHE A 47 3.68 -5.25 -1.56
C PHE A 47 5.17 -5.11 -1.79
N LYS A 48 5.55 -4.69 -3.00
CA LYS A 48 6.95 -4.48 -3.36
C LYS A 48 7.25 -3.00 -3.44
N VAL A 49 8.33 -2.58 -2.78
CA VAL A 49 8.90 -1.25 -2.91
C VAL A 49 10.21 -1.33 -3.67
N LYS A 50 10.35 -0.54 -4.73
CA LYS A 50 11.58 -0.44 -5.50
C LYS A 50 11.75 0.97 -6.05
N LYS A 51 12.89 1.60 -5.78
CA LYS A 51 13.24 2.97 -6.17
C LYS A 51 12.14 3.99 -5.80
N GLY A 52 11.66 3.94 -4.55
CA GLY A 52 10.62 4.86 -4.05
C GLY A 52 9.23 4.65 -4.63
N ILE A 53 8.99 3.50 -5.26
CA ILE A 53 7.69 3.13 -5.83
C ILE A 53 7.18 1.88 -5.13
N ILE A 54 5.98 1.94 -4.58
CA ILE A 54 5.24 0.77 -4.09
C ILE A 54 4.30 0.24 -5.18
N THR A 55 4.24 -1.08 -5.29
CA THR A 55 3.32 -1.81 -6.19
C THR A 55 2.66 -2.97 -5.48
N GLY A 56 1.41 -3.26 -5.84
CA GLY A 56 0.70 -4.44 -5.37
C GLY A 56 -0.65 -4.63 -6.05
N LYS A 57 -1.39 -5.64 -5.61
CA LYS A 57 -2.78 -5.90 -6.00
C LYS A 57 -3.66 -5.72 -4.77
N LEU A 58 -4.67 -4.89 -4.90
CA LEU A 58 -5.66 -4.61 -3.86
C LEU A 58 -6.96 -5.32 -4.23
N ASN A 59 -7.57 -5.99 -3.27
CA ASN A 59 -8.94 -6.48 -3.36
C ASN A 59 -9.93 -5.33 -3.17
N SER A 60 -11.18 -5.59 -3.59
CA SER A 60 -12.29 -4.65 -3.45
C SER A 60 -12.63 -4.39 -1.98
N GLN A 61 -12.93 -3.14 -1.62
CA GLN A 61 -13.43 -2.75 -0.29
C GLN A 61 -12.56 -3.22 0.89
N GLN A 62 -11.24 -2.97 0.83
CA GLN A 62 -10.28 -3.40 1.86
C GLN A 62 -9.28 -2.31 2.26
N ILE A 63 -8.68 -2.50 3.44
CA ILE A 63 -7.66 -1.62 4.02
C ILE A 63 -6.39 -2.44 4.25
N TYR A 64 -5.25 -1.84 3.94
CA TYR A 64 -3.93 -2.48 4.07
C TYR A 64 -3.02 -1.57 4.88
N VAL A 65 -2.23 -2.17 5.77
CA VAL A 65 -1.31 -1.48 6.66
C VAL A 65 0.09 -2.05 6.45
N VAL A 66 0.98 -1.22 5.91
CA VAL A 66 2.34 -1.56 5.52
C VAL A 66 3.33 -0.79 6.38
N TYR A 67 4.28 -1.45 7.04
CA TYR A 67 5.37 -0.85 7.82
C TYR A 67 6.59 -1.77 7.88
#